data_AF-M4V649-F1
#
_entry.id   AF-M4V649-F1
#
_cell.length_a   1.000
_cell.length_b   1.000
_cell.length_c   1.000
_cell.angle_alpha   90.00
_cell.angle_beta   90.00
_cell.angle_gamma   90.00
#
_symmetry.space_group_name_H-M   'P 1'
#
loop_
_entity.id
_entity.type
_entity.pdbx_description
1 polymer ?
#
loop_
_entity_poly.entity_id
_entity_poly.type
_entity_poly.pdbx_seq_one_letter_code
_entity_poly.pdbx_strand_id
1 'polypeptide(L)'
;MIKDLFFSSQNRWLWGGMLILTILFVILQKKTALSNKVSDSEEPLLADTMIPLGYALLPLQLENIDSLASLIGAFGLIDLYGQQEDKVELLASRIKILQAPLNPHQYAVLVPQPLSRNIMLHGGPYWGTVLNRSENTSWPKSSKKVLGTEALSQETPREHLEIPPKNSSKKTNRKVKSKSFSTTPRKYLTSTPVEIEYHSGSPNRAH
;
A
#
# COMPACT_ATOMS: atom_id res chain seq x y z
N MET A 1 18.70 -66.17 28.79
CA MET A 1 19.32 -66.99 27.71
C MET A 1 19.33 -66.13 26.45
N ILE A 2 20.26 -65.16 26.37
CA ILE A 2 20.47 -64.26 25.22
C ILE A 2 21.98 -64.01 25.13
N LYS A 3 22.68 -64.99 24.56
CA LYS A 3 24.08 -65.01 24.16
C LYS A 3 24.01 -65.99 22.99
N ASP A 4 24.10 -65.61 21.73
CA ASP A 4 25.18 -64.86 21.10
C ASP A 4 24.66 -64.23 19.80
N LEU A 5 24.67 -62.90 19.73
CA LEU A 5 24.56 -62.19 18.45
C LEU A 5 25.94 -62.23 17.79
N PHE A 6 26.15 -63.30 17.02
CA PHE A 6 27.35 -63.60 16.24
C PHE A 6 27.74 -62.42 15.34
N PHE A 7 28.79 -61.70 15.73
CA PHE A 7 29.48 -60.71 14.92
C PHE A 7 30.48 -61.42 13.99
N SER A 8 30.04 -61.78 12.78
CA SER A 8 30.93 -62.28 11.72
C SER A 8 32.00 -61.22 11.38
N SER A 9 33.27 -61.62 11.40
CA SER A 9 34.42 -60.73 11.20
C SER A 9 34.50 -60.10 9.80
N GLN A 10 33.73 -60.59 8.83
CA GLN A 10 33.67 -60.02 7.48
C GLN A 10 32.93 -58.68 7.41
N ASN A 11 32.01 -58.38 8.35
CA ASN A 11 31.19 -57.17 8.29
C ASN A 11 31.79 -55.98 9.07
N ARG A 12 33.03 -56.10 9.57
CA ARG A 12 33.65 -55.05 10.41
C ARG A 12 33.74 -53.70 9.69
N TRP A 13 33.94 -53.70 8.38
CA TRP A 13 33.94 -52.48 7.57
C TRP A 13 32.56 -51.84 7.44
N LEU A 14 31.49 -52.64 7.32
CA LEU A 14 30.11 -52.13 7.26
C LEU A 14 29.70 -51.49 8.59
N TRP A 15 30.06 -52.11 9.72
CA TRP A 15 29.80 -51.55 11.05
C TRP A 15 30.59 -50.26 11.30
N GLY A 16 31.84 -50.20 10.85
CA GLY A 16 32.64 -48.96 10.89
C GLY A 16 31.97 -47.82 10.12
N GLY A 17 31.48 -48.10 8.91
CA GLY A 17 30.75 -47.12 8.10
C GLY A 17 29.46 -46.63 8.76
N MET A 18 28.70 -47.54 9.39
CA MET A 18 27.44 -47.22 10.08
C MET A 18 27.68 -46.33 11.32
N LEU A 19 28.77 -46.56 12.06
CA LEU A 19 29.19 -45.71 13.18
C LEU A 19 29.60 -44.30 12.72
N ILE A 20 30.33 -44.19 11.61
CA ILE A 20 30.74 -42.89 11.07
C ILE A 20 29.52 -42.11 10.56
N LEU A 21 28.57 -42.78 9.90
CA LEU A 21 27.36 -42.15 9.39
C LEU A 21 26.47 -41.61 10.52
N THR A 22 26.33 -42.36 11.63
CA THR A 22 25.54 -41.91 12.79
C THR A 22 26.19 -40.71 13.49
N ILE A 23 27.52 -40.70 13.65
CA ILE A 23 28.24 -39.56 14.21
C ILE A 23 28.09 -38.33 13.32
N LEU A 24 28.22 -38.48 11.99
CA LEU A 24 28.05 -37.39 11.04
C LEU A 24 26.61 -36.82 11.06
N PHE A 25 25.60 -37.70 11.16
CA PHE A 25 24.20 -37.29 11.27
C PHE A 25 23.93 -36.46 12.53
N VAL A 26 24.50 -36.85 13.68
CA VAL A 26 24.37 -36.09 14.94
C VAL A 26 25.05 -34.72 14.85
N ILE A 27 26.20 -34.61 14.16
CA ILE A 27 26.89 -33.32 13.94
C ILE A 27 26.05 -32.40 13.03
N LEU A 28 25.42 -32.95 12.00
CA LEU A 28 24.54 -32.18 11.11
C LEU A 28 23.29 -31.67 11.83
N GLN A 29 22.71 -32.47 12.73
CA GLN A 29 21.58 -32.05 13.57
C GLN A 29 21.94 -30.94 14.57
N LYS A 30 23.18 -30.86 15.03
CA LYS A 30 23.61 -29.75 15.91
C LYS A 30 23.73 -28.41 15.20
N LYS A 31 24.00 -28.39 13.88
CA LYS A 31 24.13 -27.13 13.12
C LYS A 31 22.80 -26.43 12.88
N THR A 32 21.68 -27.15 12.88
CA THR A 32 20.34 -26.55 12.75
C THR A 32 19.82 -25.95 14.06
N ALA A 33 20.45 -26.23 15.21
CA ALA A 33 20.02 -25.76 16.53
C ALA A 33 20.68 -24.44 17.00
N LEU A 34 21.61 -23.86 16.22
CA LEU A 34 22.34 -22.63 16.60
C LEU A 34 21.82 -21.35 15.94
N SER A 35 20.74 -21.42 15.15
CA SER A 35 20.15 -20.26 14.46
C SER A 35 18.77 -19.88 15.00
N ASN A 36 18.56 -19.95 16.31
CA ASN A 36 17.44 -19.24 16.92
C ASN A 36 17.64 -19.00 18.43
N LYS A 37 18.78 -18.40 18.80
CA LYS A 37 18.86 -17.72 20.10
C LYS A 37 18.33 -16.29 19.89
N VAL A 38 17.02 -16.20 19.69
CA VAL A 38 16.30 -14.94 19.86
C VAL A 38 16.50 -14.56 21.32
N SER A 39 17.11 -13.41 21.55
CA SER A 39 17.26 -12.84 22.87
C SER A 39 15.86 -12.54 23.42
N ASP A 40 15.40 -13.31 24.42
CA ASP A 40 14.18 -13.06 25.21
C ASP A 40 14.28 -11.80 26.08
N SER A 41 14.76 -10.70 25.50
CA SER A 41 14.46 -9.37 26.00
C SER A 41 13.23 -8.91 25.24
N GLU A 42 12.05 -9.40 25.65
CA GLU A 42 10.76 -8.91 25.17
C GLU A 42 10.52 -7.48 25.68
N GLU A 43 11.29 -6.52 25.17
CA GLU A 43 10.68 -5.22 24.95
C GLU A 43 9.59 -5.44 23.90
N PRO A 44 8.32 -5.11 24.18
CA PRO A 44 7.27 -5.25 23.19
C PRO A 44 7.72 -4.47 21.97
N LEU A 45 7.95 -5.15 20.85
CA LEU A 45 8.31 -4.51 19.59
C LEU A 45 7.23 -3.48 19.30
N LEU A 46 7.54 -2.21 19.59
CA LEU A 46 6.62 -1.12 19.35
C LEU A 46 6.34 -1.12 17.86
N ALA A 47 5.07 -1.22 17.48
CA ALA A 47 4.63 -1.25 16.08
C ALA A 47 5.21 -0.06 15.28
N ASP A 48 5.48 1.04 15.98
CA ASP A 48 6.13 2.26 15.49
C ASP A 48 7.55 2.00 14.93
N THR A 49 8.22 0.93 15.34
CA THR A 49 9.58 0.57 14.90
C THR A 49 9.58 -0.08 13.50
N MET A 50 8.43 -0.60 13.05
CA MET A 50 8.29 -1.31 11.77
C MET A 50 7.89 -0.39 10.61
N ILE A 51 7.50 0.86 10.90
CA ILE A 51 7.15 1.86 9.89
C ILE A 51 8.42 2.64 9.53
N PRO A 52 8.83 2.71 8.25
CA PRO A 52 9.99 3.48 7.85
C PRO A 52 9.85 4.97 8.19
N LEU A 53 10.97 5.61 8.53
CA LEU A 53 11.01 7.05 8.80
C LEU A 53 10.44 7.86 7.63
N GLY A 54 9.56 8.82 7.94
CA GLY A 54 8.91 9.68 6.94
C GLY A 54 7.71 9.04 6.23
N TYR A 55 7.33 7.82 6.59
CA TYR A 55 6.12 7.15 6.13
C TYR A 55 5.07 7.11 7.23
N ALA A 56 3.81 6.97 6.82
CA ALA A 56 2.68 6.76 7.69
C ALA A 56 1.88 5.56 7.18
N LEU A 57 1.39 4.76 8.11
CA LEU A 57 0.43 3.70 7.84
C LEU A 57 -0.97 4.30 8.00
N LEU A 58 -1.72 4.41 6.91
CA LEU A 58 -3.04 5.02 6.92
C LEU A 58 -4.11 3.92 6.76
N PRO A 59 -4.98 3.69 7.77
CA PRO A 59 -6.11 2.79 7.60
C PRO A 59 -7.08 3.37 6.58
N LEU A 60 -7.56 2.54 5.66
CA LEU A 60 -8.49 2.95 4.62
C LEU A 60 -9.67 2.00 4.54
N GLN A 61 -10.83 2.57 4.21
CA GLN A 61 -12.01 1.83 3.82
C GLN A 61 -12.14 1.90 2.30
N LEU A 62 -12.02 0.73 1.67
CA LEU A 62 -12.11 0.58 0.22
C LEU A 62 -13.51 0.11 -0.14
N GLU A 63 -14.13 0.75 -1.13
CA GLU A 63 -15.47 0.37 -1.56
C GLU A 63 -15.47 -0.98 -2.29
N ASN A 64 -14.41 -1.26 -3.06
CA ASN A 64 -14.25 -2.50 -3.82
C ASN A 64 -13.43 -3.57 -3.07
N ILE A 65 -13.54 -3.63 -1.74
CA ILE A 65 -12.72 -4.49 -0.89
C ILE A 65 -12.84 -5.99 -1.22
N ASP A 66 -14.05 -6.47 -1.53
CA ASP A 66 -14.30 -7.88 -1.85
C ASP A 66 -13.58 -8.29 -3.14
N SER A 67 -13.54 -7.39 -4.12
CA SER A 67 -12.79 -7.61 -5.36
C SER A 67 -11.29 -7.66 -5.10
N LEU A 68 -10.79 -6.78 -4.23
CA LEU A 68 -9.36 -6.67 -3.91
C LEU A 68 -8.85 -7.83 -3.04
N ALA A 69 -9.65 -8.34 -2.12
CA ALA A 69 -9.26 -9.40 -1.19
C ALA A 69 -8.79 -10.67 -1.90
N SER A 70 -9.42 -11.01 -3.03
CA SER A 70 -9.03 -12.17 -3.84
C SER A 70 -7.69 -12.01 -4.58
N LEU A 71 -7.22 -10.77 -4.75
CA LEU A 71 -6.05 -10.43 -5.57
C LEU A 71 -4.81 -10.06 -4.75
N ILE A 72 -4.98 -9.40 -3.60
CA ILE A 72 -3.90 -8.72 -2.88
C ILE A 72 -3.17 -9.63 -1.87
N GLY A 73 -3.75 -10.75 -1.44
CA GLY A 73 -3.18 -11.57 -0.38
C GLY A 73 -2.86 -10.72 0.86
N ALA A 74 -1.67 -10.91 1.46
CA ALA A 74 -1.25 -10.14 2.63
C ALA A 74 -0.85 -8.68 2.29
N PHE A 75 -0.28 -8.46 1.11
CA PHE A 75 0.16 -7.13 0.67
C PHE A 75 0.25 -7.03 -0.85
N GLY A 76 -0.01 -5.83 -1.37
CA GLY A 76 -0.01 -5.56 -2.81
C GLY A 76 0.39 -4.13 -3.16
N LEU A 77 0.41 -3.84 -4.46
CA LEU A 77 0.55 -2.48 -4.98
C LEU A 77 -0.78 -2.06 -5.59
N ILE A 78 -1.22 -0.85 -5.27
CA ILE A 78 -2.44 -0.29 -5.82
C ILE A 78 -2.23 1.15 -6.30
N ASP A 79 -3.08 1.58 -7.22
CA ASP A 79 -3.44 2.98 -7.36
C ASP A 79 -4.68 3.26 -6.50
N LEU A 80 -4.67 4.38 -5.79
CA LEU A 80 -5.72 4.82 -4.89
C LEU A 80 -6.46 6.02 -5.49
N TYR A 81 -7.77 5.88 -5.62
CA TYR A 81 -8.66 6.90 -6.11
C TYR A 81 -9.60 7.34 -4.98
N GLY A 82 -9.88 8.64 -4.94
CA GLY A 82 -10.94 9.21 -4.14
C GLY A 82 -12.05 9.73 -5.04
N GLN A 83 -13.27 9.74 -4.51
CA GLN A 83 -14.38 10.44 -5.15
C GLN A 83 -14.69 11.71 -4.35
N GLN A 84 -14.66 12.84 -5.02
CA GLN A 84 -15.15 14.10 -4.48
C GLN A 84 -16.27 14.59 -5.38
N GLU A 85 -17.49 14.65 -4.83
CA GLU A 85 -18.71 14.93 -5.59
C GLU A 85 -18.87 13.91 -6.74
N ASP A 86 -18.89 14.35 -7.99
CA ASP A 86 -19.03 13.51 -9.19
C ASP A 86 -17.70 13.26 -9.92
N LYS A 87 -16.56 13.61 -9.29
CA LYS A 87 -15.25 13.46 -9.91
C LYS A 87 -14.40 12.44 -9.17
N VAL A 88 -13.89 11.48 -9.94
CA VAL A 88 -12.87 10.54 -9.50
C VAL A 88 -11.49 11.16 -9.69
N GLU A 89 -10.70 11.22 -8.62
CA GLU A 89 -9.34 11.76 -8.62
C GLU A 89 -8.35 10.68 -8.16
N LEU A 90 -7.21 10.58 -8.86
CA LEU A 90 -6.09 9.76 -8.45
C LEU A 90 -5.36 10.45 -7.29
N LEU A 91 -5.48 9.90 -6.10
CA LEU A 91 -4.85 10.45 -4.90
C LEU A 91 -3.40 10.00 -4.75
N ALA A 92 -3.13 8.75 -5.11
CA ALA A 92 -1.83 8.15 -4.99
C ALA A 92 -1.68 7.02 -6.00
N SER A 93 -0.49 6.89 -6.58
CA SER A 93 -0.19 5.81 -7.52
C SER A 93 0.90 4.90 -6.97
N ARG A 94 0.78 3.61 -7.27
CA ARG A 94 1.75 2.55 -6.93
C ARG A 94 2.15 2.57 -5.46
N ILE A 95 1.16 2.68 -4.58
CA ILE A 95 1.37 2.62 -3.13
C ILE A 95 1.18 1.19 -2.62
N LYS A 96 1.90 0.85 -1.55
CA LYS A 96 1.77 -0.45 -0.90
C LYS A 96 0.51 -0.46 -0.04
N ILE A 97 -0.31 -1.47 -0.22
CA ILE A 97 -1.45 -1.79 0.63
C ILE A 97 -1.15 -3.08 1.41
N LEU A 98 -1.59 -3.09 2.65
CA LEU A 98 -1.36 -4.14 3.64
C LEU A 98 -2.71 -4.56 4.21
N GLN A 99 -2.95 -5.86 4.26
CA GLN A 99 -4.09 -6.43 4.98
C GLN A 99 -3.75 -6.56 6.47
N ALA A 100 -4.69 -6.22 7.36
CA ALA A 100 -4.46 -6.37 8.79
C ALA A 100 -4.44 -7.86 9.19
N PRO A 101 -3.44 -8.33 9.96
CA PRO A 101 -3.30 -9.76 10.29
C PRO A 101 -4.49 -10.35 11.08
N LEU A 102 -5.11 -9.53 11.92
CA LEU A 102 -6.23 -9.95 12.78
C LEU A 102 -7.60 -9.67 12.16
N ASN A 103 -7.67 -8.89 11.09
CA ASN A 103 -8.92 -8.54 10.43
C ASN A 103 -8.74 -8.43 8.91
N PRO A 104 -9.12 -9.44 8.13
CA PRO A 104 -8.92 -9.45 6.68
C PRO A 104 -9.77 -8.43 5.92
N HIS A 105 -10.77 -7.83 6.57
CA HIS A 105 -11.60 -6.76 6.03
C HIS A 105 -11.05 -5.36 6.34
N GLN A 106 -9.89 -5.27 6.99
CA GLN A 106 -9.25 -4.01 7.30
C GLN A 106 -7.94 -3.91 6.53
N TYR A 107 -7.78 -2.81 5.82
CA TYR A 107 -6.59 -2.53 5.02
C TYR A 107 -5.97 -1.22 5.46
N ALA A 108 -4.65 -1.14 5.29
CA ALA A 108 -3.92 0.09 5.47
C ALA A 108 -2.96 0.29 4.30
N VAL A 109 -2.70 1.55 3.96
CA VAL A 109 -1.71 1.90 2.95
C VAL A 109 -0.49 2.52 3.59
N LEU A 110 0.68 2.17 3.06
CA LEU A 110 1.95 2.76 3.44
C LEU A 110 2.27 3.89 2.47
N VAL A 111 2.26 5.12 2.97
CA VAL A 111 2.45 6.34 2.15
C VAL A 111 3.41 7.32 2.80
N PRO A 112 4.09 8.20 2.04
CA PRO A 112 4.84 9.31 2.61
C PRO A 112 3.96 10.21 3.46
N GLN A 113 4.48 10.72 4.58
CA GLN A 113 3.73 11.53 5.54
C GLN A 113 3.07 12.80 4.94
N PRO A 114 3.67 13.52 3.97
CA PRO A 114 2.98 14.65 3.33
C PRO A 114 1.74 14.21 2.53
N LEU A 115 1.80 13.02 1.94
CA LEU A 115 0.73 12.47 1.10
C LEU A 115 -0.41 11.89 1.94
N SER A 116 -0.13 11.35 3.13
CA SER A 116 -1.17 10.89 4.06
C SER A 116 -2.16 12.00 4.42
N ARG A 117 -1.65 13.22 4.66
CA ARG A 117 -2.51 14.39 4.92
C ARG A 117 -3.46 14.67 3.76
N ASN A 118 -2.97 14.61 2.52
CA ASN A 118 -3.79 14.86 1.34
C ASN A 118 -4.90 13.82 1.17
N ILE A 119 -4.58 12.53 1.40
CA ILE A 119 -5.58 11.47 1.37
C ILE A 119 -6.64 11.71 2.46
N MET A 120 -6.23 11.98 3.70
CA MET A 120 -7.16 12.22 4.81
C MET A 120 -8.11 13.40 4.59
N LEU A 121 -7.66 14.45 3.89
CA LEU A 121 -8.49 15.62 3.57
C LEU A 121 -9.59 15.31 2.55
N HIS A 122 -9.43 14.29 1.72
CA HIS A 122 -10.44 13.91 0.73
C HIS A 122 -11.67 13.27 1.39
N GLY A 123 -11.48 12.52 2.49
CA GLY A 123 -12.57 11.97 3.30
C GLY A 123 -13.47 11.00 2.53
N GLY A 124 -13.02 9.74 2.39
CA GLY A 124 -13.56 8.68 1.52
C GLY A 124 -15.09 8.47 1.46
N PRO A 125 -15.58 7.54 0.62
CA PRO A 125 -14.95 6.25 0.30
C PRO A 125 -13.81 6.32 -0.73
N TYR A 126 -12.96 5.30 -0.73
CA TYR A 126 -11.83 5.18 -1.66
C TYR A 126 -11.99 3.93 -2.54
N TRP A 127 -11.41 3.98 -3.74
CA TRP A 127 -11.30 2.85 -4.65
C TRP A 127 -9.84 2.49 -4.89
N GLY A 128 -9.55 1.20 -4.97
CA GLY A 128 -8.22 0.71 -5.30
C GLY A 128 -8.20 -0.06 -6.61
N THR A 129 -7.16 0.12 -7.42
CA THR A 129 -6.89 -0.77 -8.56
C THR A 129 -5.57 -1.50 -8.35
N VAL A 130 -5.58 -2.83 -8.40
CA VAL A 130 -4.38 -3.65 -8.21
C VAL A 130 -3.44 -3.50 -9.39
N LEU A 131 -2.17 -3.27 -9.09
CA LEU A 131 -1.11 -3.21 -10.08
C LEU A 131 -0.34 -4.52 -10.11
N ASN A 132 0.08 -4.91 -11.31
CA ASN A 132 0.96 -6.06 -11.48
C ASN A 132 2.35 -5.75 -10.90
N ARG A 133 2.87 -6.67 -10.06
CA ARG A 133 4.16 -6.56 -9.40
C ARG A 133 5.34 -6.71 -10.37
N SER A 134 5.15 -7.40 -11.50
CA SER A 134 6.22 -7.70 -12.45
C SER A 134 6.54 -6.55 -13.40
N GLU A 135 5.76 -5.47 -13.35
CA GLU A 135 5.93 -4.37 -14.29
C GLU A 135 6.97 -3.37 -13.74
N ASN A 136 8.19 -3.51 -14.25
CA ASN A 136 9.22 -2.46 -14.27
C ASN A 136 8.75 -1.31 -15.16
N THR A 137 7.57 -0.74 -14.88
CA THR A 137 6.95 0.31 -15.69
C THR A 137 7.83 1.56 -15.61
N SER A 138 8.82 1.64 -16.49
CA SER A 138 9.23 2.91 -17.07
C SER A 138 7.95 3.48 -17.66
N TRP A 139 7.35 4.43 -16.96
CA TRP A 139 6.20 5.19 -17.42
C TRP A 139 6.31 5.43 -18.93
N PRO A 140 5.28 5.15 -19.76
CA PRO A 140 5.27 5.69 -21.10
C PRO A 140 5.37 7.20 -20.92
N LYS A 141 6.57 7.76 -21.20
CA LYS A 141 6.82 9.19 -21.12
C LYS A 141 5.70 9.82 -21.95
N SER A 142 4.78 10.49 -21.25
CA SER A 142 3.65 11.20 -21.84
C SER A 142 4.11 11.78 -23.16
N SER A 143 3.60 11.22 -24.26
CA SER A 143 3.93 11.58 -25.63
C SER A 143 3.43 12.98 -25.86
N LYS A 144 4.20 13.95 -25.36
CA LYS A 144 4.05 15.38 -25.60
C LYS A 144 4.54 15.65 -27.03
N LYS A 145 3.75 15.21 -28.01
CA LYS A 145 3.79 15.44 -29.48
C LYS A 145 2.92 14.31 -30.03
N VAL A 146 1.75 14.57 -30.63
CA VAL A 146 1.62 15.25 -31.92
C VAL A 146 0.34 16.07 -31.94
N LEU A 147 0.48 17.39 -31.81
CA LEU A 147 -0.43 18.35 -32.44
C LEU A 147 0.32 18.92 -33.64
N GLY A 148 0.39 18.13 -34.72
CA GLY A 148 0.48 18.66 -36.09
C GLY A 148 -0.90 18.41 -36.67
N THR A 149 -1.73 19.40 -37.02
CA THR A 149 -1.51 20.37 -38.09
C THR A 149 -1.09 19.70 -39.41
N GLU A 150 -1.80 18.63 -39.80
CA GLU A 150 -1.97 18.34 -41.22
C GLU A 150 -3.18 19.11 -41.73
N ALA A 151 -2.89 20.31 -42.20
CA ALA A 151 -3.68 20.94 -43.24
C ALA A 151 -3.15 20.41 -44.58
N LEU A 152 -3.91 19.57 -45.28
CA LEU A 152 -3.81 19.51 -46.73
C LEU A 152 -5.13 19.09 -47.36
N SER A 153 -5.69 20.08 -48.05
CA SER A 153 -6.78 20.10 -49.01
C SER A 153 -6.95 18.85 -49.87
N GLN A 154 -8.17 18.36 -49.99
CA GLN A 154 -8.72 17.92 -51.28
C GLN A 154 -10.19 18.36 -51.40
N GLU A 155 -10.54 18.66 -52.65
CA GLU A 155 -11.59 19.55 -53.10
C GLU A 155 -13.01 19.00 -52.96
N THR A 156 -13.94 19.94 -52.80
CA THR A 156 -15.38 19.79 -52.97
C THR A 156 -15.71 19.67 -54.47
N PRO A 157 -16.65 18.80 -54.87
CA PRO A 157 -17.70 19.29 -55.77
C PRO A 157 -19.05 19.49 -55.06
N ARG A 158 -19.63 20.63 -55.39
CA ARG A 158 -20.82 21.27 -54.83
C ARG A 158 -22.06 20.39 -54.91
N GLU A 159 -22.88 20.42 -53.87
CA GLU A 159 -24.31 20.64 -54.09
C GLU A 159 -24.92 21.53 -53.00
N HIS A 160 -25.87 22.29 -53.47
CA HIS A 160 -26.32 23.59 -53.03
C HIS A 160 -27.43 23.42 -51.97
N LEU A 161 -27.36 24.12 -50.83
CA LEU A 161 -28.55 24.67 -50.20
C LEU A 161 -28.16 25.80 -49.24
N GLU A 162 -28.62 27.00 -49.55
CA GLU A 162 -28.45 28.23 -48.77
C GLU A 162 -29.19 28.13 -47.44
N ILE A 163 -28.50 28.49 -46.35
CA ILE A 163 -29.14 28.97 -45.13
C ILE A 163 -28.34 30.20 -44.63
N PRO A 164 -29.01 31.34 -44.36
CA PRO A 164 -28.35 32.63 -44.11
C PRO A 164 -27.65 32.74 -42.73
N PRO A 165 -26.72 33.70 -42.58
CA PRO A 165 -25.82 33.80 -41.44
C PRO A 165 -26.32 34.77 -40.35
N LYS A 166 -25.84 34.56 -39.11
CA LYS A 166 -25.34 35.57 -38.14
C LYS A 166 -25.56 35.08 -36.69
N ASN A 167 -24.48 34.84 -35.94
CA ASN A 167 -24.07 35.82 -34.93
C ASN A 167 -22.71 35.47 -34.31
N SER A 168 -21.75 36.36 -34.53
CA SER A 168 -20.44 36.41 -33.90
C SER A 168 -20.57 36.81 -32.42
N SER A 169 -20.27 35.90 -31.50
CA SER A 169 -20.04 36.27 -30.10
C SER A 169 -18.56 36.19 -29.73
N LYS A 170 -18.06 37.38 -29.40
CA LYS A 170 -16.72 37.79 -28.99
C LYS A 170 -16.04 36.83 -28.01
N LYS A 171 -14.84 36.38 -28.41
CA LYS A 171 -13.80 35.82 -27.56
C LYS A 171 -13.25 36.92 -26.64
N THR A 172 -13.58 36.88 -25.36
CA THR A 172 -13.03 37.79 -24.33
C THR A 172 -11.83 37.14 -23.65
N ASN A 173 -10.63 37.61 -23.98
CA ASN A 173 -9.39 37.30 -23.27
C ASN A 173 -9.42 37.96 -21.88
N ARG A 174 -9.72 37.18 -20.83
CA ARG A 174 -9.62 37.65 -19.44
C ARG A 174 -8.22 37.34 -18.91
N LYS A 175 -7.36 38.36 -18.94
CA LYS A 175 -6.04 38.43 -18.31
C LYS A 175 -6.23 38.39 -16.79
N VAL A 176 -6.02 37.24 -16.16
CA VAL A 176 -6.11 37.11 -14.69
C VAL A 176 -4.83 37.70 -14.08
N LYS A 177 -5.02 38.81 -13.38
CA LYS A 177 -4.02 39.55 -12.61
C LYS A 177 -3.69 38.74 -11.35
N SER A 178 -2.44 38.32 -11.20
CA SER A 178 -1.92 37.71 -9.98
C SER A 178 -2.08 38.68 -8.81
N LYS A 179 -2.89 38.29 -7.82
CA LYS A 179 -2.94 38.96 -6.52
C LYS A 179 -1.91 38.29 -5.60
N SER A 180 -0.94 39.07 -5.17
CA SER A 180 -0.04 38.77 -4.06
C SER A 180 -0.86 38.58 -2.79
N PHE A 181 -0.77 37.39 -2.19
CA PHE A 181 -1.34 37.11 -0.88
C PHE A 181 -0.42 37.68 0.20
N SER A 182 -0.94 38.65 0.98
CA SER A 182 -0.27 39.14 2.18
C SER A 182 -0.38 38.12 3.30
N THR A 183 0.76 37.73 3.85
CA THR A 183 0.87 36.84 5.01
C THR A 183 0.50 37.61 6.27
N THR A 184 -0.70 37.40 6.80
CA THR A 184 -1.07 37.89 8.13
C THR A 184 -0.75 36.80 9.17
N PRO A 185 -0.01 37.10 10.25
CA PRO A 185 0.34 36.11 11.26
C PRO A 185 -0.90 35.70 12.07
N ARG A 186 -1.17 34.40 12.09
CA ARG A 186 -2.28 33.78 12.83
C ARG A 186 -1.92 33.73 14.31
N LYS A 187 -2.63 34.52 15.13
CA LYS A 187 -2.53 34.45 16.60
C LYS A 187 -3.06 33.09 17.06
N TYR A 188 -2.24 32.37 17.82
CA TYR A 188 -2.61 31.10 18.46
C TYR A 188 -3.57 31.38 19.60
N LEU A 189 -4.76 30.77 19.55
CA LEU A 189 -5.71 30.77 20.66
C LEU A 189 -5.32 29.65 21.62
N THR A 190 -5.06 30.04 22.86
CA THR A 190 -4.80 29.16 24.00
C THR A 190 -6.08 28.37 24.29
N SER A 191 -6.09 27.07 24.00
CA SER A 191 -7.20 26.18 24.36
C SER A 191 -7.12 25.84 25.85
N THR A 192 -8.18 26.14 26.59
CA THR A 192 -8.40 25.72 27.98
C THR A 192 -8.49 24.19 28.08
N PRO A 193 -7.94 23.57 29.14
CA PRO A 193 -8.03 22.13 29.34
C PRO A 193 -9.46 21.71 29.66
N VAL A 194 -9.94 20.67 28.97
CA VAL A 194 -11.23 20.03 29.22
C VAL A 194 -11.03 19.03 30.36
N GLU A 195 -11.73 19.25 31.46
CA GLU A 195 -11.78 18.36 32.62
C GLU A 195 -12.68 17.17 32.26
N ILE A 196 -12.11 15.96 32.25
CA ILE A 196 -12.84 14.72 31.94
C ILE A 196 -13.26 14.09 33.26
N GLU A 197 -14.56 14.13 33.52
CA GLU A 197 -15.20 13.52 34.69
C GLU A 197 -15.34 12.00 34.47
N TYR A 198 -14.61 11.22 35.27
CA TYR A 198 -14.66 9.76 35.21
C TYR A 198 -15.83 9.23 36.04
N HIS A 199 -16.90 8.81 35.37
CA HIS A 199 -17.96 8.01 36.01
C HIS A 199 -17.51 6.55 36.14
N SER A 200 -17.11 6.16 37.35
CA SER A 200 -16.86 4.77 37.73
C SER A 200 -18.19 4.01 37.87
N GLY A 201 -18.56 3.24 36.85
CA GLY A 201 -19.67 2.29 36.89
C GLY A 201 -19.29 1.00 37.65
N SER A 202 -20.05 0.71 38.71
CA SER A 202 -19.93 -0.48 39.55
C SER A 202 -20.47 -1.74 38.82
N PRO A 203 -19.77 -2.90 38.86
CA PRO A 203 -20.26 -4.11 38.23
C PRO A 203 -21.33 -4.79 39.08
N ASN A 204 -22.51 -4.95 38.47
CA ASN A 204 -23.65 -5.64 39.05
C ASN A 204 -23.40 -7.16 39.06
N ARG A 205 -23.45 -7.75 40.25
CA ARG A 205 -23.29 -9.19 40.52
C ARG A 205 -24.68 -9.83 40.52
N ALA A 206 -24.96 -10.71 39.56
CA ALA A 206 -26.17 -11.53 39.56
C ALA A 206 -25.82 -13.00 39.83
N HIS A 207 -26.71 -13.61 40.61
CA HIS A 207 -26.70 -14.96 41.18
C HIS A 207 -26.90 -16.07 40.15
#